data_AF-A0A098VQ83-F1
#
_entry.id   AF-A0A098VQ83-F1
#
_cell.length_a   1.000
_cell.length_b   1.000
_cell.length_c   1.000
_cell.angle_alpha   90.00
_cell.angle_beta   90.00
_cell.angle_gamma   90.00
#
_symmetry.space_group_name_H-M   'P 1'
#
loop_
_entity.id
_entity.type
_entity.pdbx_description
1 polymer ?
#
loop_
_entity_poly.entity_id
_entity_poly.type
_entity_poly.pdbx_seq_one_letter_code
_entity_poly.pdbx_strand_id
1 'polypeptide(L)'
;MVGERKCPYYTQELSVDAIAAQFSTLLHKKQSIIDIESLYEEGEKLHLCPYYASHSLLPTIEFIAVPYNFIIQPSVRKSLSLNLKDSILIFDEAHNIVDCVKGIFNQSISLIQITSLSSQTAIYFEKFKLRFKGSNQVNIQTIIVVLERLNVFCNQFQSPKTKIISVSEFFHLSNLEGVNVYELQRFIEIFGLDKKIQSYGNLDNKRKYRLTSIFTFLSSLTNDDSNGKLMLYFEGICEQRIPHPLR
;
A
#
# COMPACT_ATOMS: atom_id res chain seq x y z
N MET A 1 16.01 22.71 21.23
CA MET A 1 14.54 22.73 21.23
C MET A 1 14.08 22.43 19.82
N VAL A 2 13.63 21.20 19.55
CA VAL A 2 13.03 20.85 18.26
C VAL A 2 11.60 21.36 18.31
N GLY A 3 11.34 22.53 17.72
CA GLY A 3 9.97 23.04 17.62
C GLY A 3 9.11 22.01 16.87
N GLU A 4 7.96 21.68 17.44
CA GLU A 4 6.98 20.81 16.79
C GLU A 4 6.65 21.39 15.42
N ARG A 5 7.09 20.71 14.35
CA ARG A 5 6.73 21.10 12.98
C ARG A 5 5.25 20.80 12.77
N LYS A 6 4.39 21.75 13.10
CA LYS A 6 2.95 21.69 12.80
C LYS A 6 2.72 22.08 11.34
N CYS A 7 1.71 21.49 10.72
CA CYS A 7 1.31 21.84 9.37
C CYS A 7 0.69 23.25 9.38
N PRO A 8 1.16 24.19 8.54
CA PRO A 8 0.65 25.57 8.55
C PRO A 8 -0.80 25.68 8.06
N TYR A 9 -1.30 24.70 7.32
CA TYR A 9 -2.67 24.65 6.81
C TYR A 9 -3.64 23.87 7.70
N TYR A 10 -3.12 23.21 8.75
CA TYR A 10 -3.93 22.43 9.68
C TYR A 10 -4.15 23.22 10.97
N THR A 11 -5.26 23.92 11.02
CA THR A 11 -5.69 24.72 12.17
C THR A 11 -6.54 23.88 13.09
N GLN A 12 -6.01 23.52 14.27
CA GLN A 12 -6.80 22.88 15.34
C GLN A 12 -7.79 23.84 16.01
N GLU A 13 -7.68 25.13 15.72
CA GLU A 13 -8.47 26.21 16.33
C GLU A 13 -9.84 26.41 15.67
N LEU A 14 -10.03 25.92 14.43
CA LEU A 14 -11.30 26.01 13.71
C LEU A 14 -12.06 24.70 13.84
N SER A 15 -13.35 24.78 14.17
CA SER A 15 -14.23 23.61 14.10
C SER A 15 -14.41 23.17 12.65
N VAL A 16 -14.69 21.88 12.46
CA VAL A 16 -15.05 21.29 11.15
C VAL A 16 -16.17 22.10 10.49
N ASP A 17 -17.17 22.52 11.27
CA ASP A 17 -18.29 23.34 10.79
C ASP A 17 -17.85 24.75 10.34
N ALA A 18 -16.88 25.36 11.02
CA ALA A 18 -16.35 26.67 10.65
C ALA A 18 -15.54 26.60 9.33
N ILE A 19 -14.80 25.51 9.12
CA ILE A 19 -14.09 25.25 7.86
C ILE A 19 -15.12 25.03 6.73
N ALA A 20 -16.12 24.18 6.97
CA ALA A 20 -17.20 23.92 6.01
C ALA A 20 -17.93 25.21 5.62
N ALA A 21 -18.28 26.06 6.59
CA ALA A 21 -19.00 27.32 6.35
C ALA A 21 -18.19 28.32 5.52
N GLN A 22 -16.87 28.44 5.77
CA GLN A 22 -16.01 29.35 5.00
C GLN A 22 -15.87 28.90 3.55
N PHE A 23 -15.64 27.61 3.32
CA PHE A 23 -15.55 27.08 1.97
C PHE A 23 -16.92 27.10 1.26
N SER A 24 -18.01 26.69 1.92
CA SER A 24 -19.33 26.64 1.28
C SER A 24 -19.78 28.03 0.82
N THR A 25 -19.58 29.07 1.63
CA THR A 25 -19.93 30.45 1.28
C THR A 25 -19.20 30.93 0.02
N LEU A 26 -17.91 30.60 -0.11
CA LEU A 26 -17.10 31.00 -1.26
C LEU A 26 -17.45 30.20 -2.52
N LEU A 27 -17.71 28.91 -2.38
CA LEU A 27 -18.05 28.03 -3.50
C LEU A 27 -19.46 28.31 -4.03
N HIS A 28 -20.43 28.59 -3.14
CA HIS A 28 -21.76 29.06 -3.54
C HIS A 28 -21.69 30.39 -4.30
N LYS A 29 -20.78 31.30 -3.92
CA LYS A 29 -20.59 32.57 -4.61
C LYS A 29 -20.04 32.41 -6.04
N LYS A 30 -19.24 31.37 -6.30
CA LYS A 30 -18.68 31.08 -7.63
C LYS A 30 -19.66 30.36 -8.57
N GLN A 31 -20.74 29.75 -8.07
CA GLN A 31 -21.69 28.94 -8.86
C GLN A 31 -21.01 27.91 -9.78
N SER A 32 -19.86 27.39 -9.38
CA SER A 32 -19.05 26.47 -10.18
C SER A 32 -19.00 25.09 -9.53
N ILE A 33 -18.83 24.06 -10.37
CA ILE A 33 -18.50 22.72 -9.89
C ILE A 33 -17.18 22.81 -9.10
N ILE A 34 -17.15 22.13 -7.96
CA ILE A 34 -15.97 22.10 -7.09
C ILE A 34 -15.13 20.90 -7.51
N ASP A 35 -14.00 21.16 -8.17
CA ASP A 35 -12.96 20.17 -8.42
C ASP A 35 -11.81 20.30 -7.39
N ILE A 36 -10.85 19.38 -7.49
CA ILE A 36 -9.73 19.30 -6.54
C ILE A 36 -8.82 20.53 -6.69
N GLU A 37 -8.66 21.00 -7.91
CA GLU A 37 -7.88 22.17 -8.30
C GLU A 37 -8.46 23.45 -7.69
N SER A 38 -9.78 23.66 -7.83
CA SER A 38 -10.48 24.79 -7.23
C SER A 38 -10.39 24.77 -5.71
N LEU A 39 -10.53 23.59 -5.10
CA LEU A 39 -10.42 23.45 -3.65
C LEU A 39 -9.00 23.74 -3.15
N TYR A 40 -7.99 23.36 -3.93
CA TYR A 40 -6.59 23.68 -3.64
C TYR A 40 -6.35 25.19 -3.69
N GLU A 41 -6.77 25.87 -4.76
CA GLU A 41 -6.59 27.31 -4.92
C GLU A 41 -7.26 28.11 -3.79
N GLU A 42 -8.47 27.73 -3.39
CA GLU A 42 -9.18 28.41 -2.30
C GLU A 42 -8.56 28.08 -0.94
N GLY A 43 -8.14 26.84 -0.70
CA GLY A 43 -7.43 26.50 0.53
C GLY A 43 -6.10 27.21 0.69
N GLU A 44 -5.37 27.45 -0.41
CA GLU A 44 -4.15 28.27 -0.39
C GLU A 44 -4.45 29.71 0.02
N LYS A 45 -5.46 30.35 -0.59
CA LYS A 45 -5.87 31.74 -0.26
C LYS A 45 -6.34 31.90 1.18
N LEU A 46 -7.02 30.89 1.72
CA LEU A 46 -7.58 30.90 3.07
C LEU A 46 -6.60 30.39 4.13
N HIS A 47 -5.43 29.90 3.73
CA HIS A 47 -4.51 29.17 4.62
C HIS A 47 -5.19 27.99 5.35
N LEU A 48 -6.10 27.30 4.65
CA LEU A 48 -6.82 26.13 5.15
C LEU A 48 -6.49 24.89 4.33
N CYS A 49 -6.38 23.74 4.98
CA CYS A 49 -6.04 22.49 4.30
C CYS A 49 -7.18 22.04 3.38
N PRO A 50 -6.97 21.96 2.05
CA PRO A 50 -7.99 21.51 1.10
C PRO A 50 -8.50 20.09 1.41
N TYR A 51 -7.60 19.22 1.90
CA TYR A 51 -7.96 17.86 2.29
C TYR A 51 -8.97 17.82 3.44
N TYR A 52 -8.81 18.63 4.49
CA TYR A 52 -9.79 18.65 5.57
C TYR A 52 -11.06 19.43 5.19
N ALA A 53 -10.92 20.43 4.32
CA ALA A 53 -12.05 21.17 3.78
C ALA A 53 -12.99 20.24 2.97
N SER A 54 -12.46 19.39 2.09
CA SER A 54 -13.30 18.46 1.31
C SER A 54 -14.12 17.54 2.20
N HIS A 55 -13.51 16.98 3.26
CA HIS A 55 -14.22 16.15 4.26
C HIS A 55 -15.32 16.91 4.97
N SER A 56 -15.04 18.14 5.39
CA SER A 56 -15.99 18.99 6.12
C SER A 56 -17.19 19.39 5.25
N LEU A 57 -17.00 19.46 3.93
CA LEU A 57 -18.05 19.78 2.97
C LEU A 57 -18.94 18.57 2.60
N LEU A 58 -18.46 17.32 2.78
CA LEU A 58 -19.21 16.11 2.39
C LEU A 58 -20.68 16.10 2.84
N PRO A 59 -21.05 16.50 4.08
CA PRO A 59 -22.44 16.49 4.52
C PRO A 59 -23.35 17.49 3.80
N THR A 60 -22.76 18.49 3.13
CA THR A 60 -23.48 19.57 2.42
C THR A 60 -23.57 19.34 0.91
N ILE A 61 -22.96 18.26 0.40
CA ILE A 61 -22.83 17.99 -1.03
C ILE A 61 -23.95 17.05 -1.49
N GLU A 62 -24.64 17.44 -2.57
CA GLU A 62 -25.69 16.63 -3.21
C GLU A 62 -25.13 15.67 -4.27
N PHE A 63 -23.98 16.01 -4.87
CA PHE A 63 -23.32 15.23 -5.91
C PHE A 63 -21.81 15.18 -5.68
N ILE A 64 -21.24 13.98 -5.62
CA ILE A 64 -19.81 13.78 -5.45
C ILE A 64 -19.28 12.74 -6.43
N ALA A 65 -18.17 13.06 -7.09
CA ALA A 65 -17.37 12.10 -7.82
C ALA A 65 -16.26 11.57 -6.90
N VAL A 66 -16.22 10.25 -6.70
CA VAL A 66 -15.16 9.58 -5.93
C VAL A 66 -14.60 8.41 -6.73
N PRO A 67 -13.31 8.05 -6.57
CA PRO A 67 -12.78 6.87 -7.22
C PRO A 67 -13.39 5.59 -6.61
N TYR A 68 -13.43 4.50 -7.38
CA TYR A 68 -14.09 3.26 -6.97
C TYR A 68 -13.59 2.68 -5.64
N ASN A 69 -12.30 2.81 -5.34
CA ASN A 69 -11.74 2.30 -4.08
C ASN A 69 -12.38 2.94 -2.85
N PHE A 70 -12.85 4.19 -2.95
CA PHE A 70 -13.55 4.86 -1.87
C PHE A 70 -14.91 4.23 -1.62
N ILE A 71 -15.54 3.61 -2.60
CA ILE A 71 -16.82 2.90 -2.45
C ILE A 71 -16.60 1.45 -2.01
N ILE A 72 -15.60 0.78 -2.60
CA ILE A 72 -15.35 -0.66 -2.44
C ILE A 72 -14.71 -0.97 -1.09
N GLN A 73 -13.78 -0.14 -0.60
CA GLN A 73 -13.04 -0.41 0.65
C GLN A 73 -13.79 0.15 1.87
N PRO A 74 -14.31 -0.69 2.79
CA PRO A 74 -15.05 -0.21 3.96
C PRO A 74 -14.21 0.65 4.90
N SER A 75 -12.90 0.38 5.01
CA SER A 75 -11.97 1.16 5.81
C SER A 75 -11.83 2.59 5.29
N VAL A 76 -11.68 2.75 3.97
CA VAL A 76 -11.59 4.07 3.33
C VAL A 76 -12.90 4.84 3.48
N ARG A 77 -14.06 4.20 3.25
CA ARG A 77 -15.37 4.84 3.50
C ARG A 77 -15.50 5.40 4.90
N LYS A 78 -15.13 4.60 5.91
CA LYS A 78 -15.21 5.01 7.32
C LYS A 78 -14.28 6.18 7.60
N SER A 79 -13.04 6.16 7.10
CA SER A 79 -12.08 7.24 7.28
C SER A 79 -12.51 8.55 6.60
N LEU A 80 -13.29 8.47 5.52
CA LEU A 80 -13.84 9.62 4.81
C LEU A 80 -15.22 10.04 5.34
N SER A 81 -15.78 9.34 6.33
CA SER A 81 -17.17 9.53 6.78
C SER A 81 -18.19 9.50 5.63
N LEU A 82 -17.90 8.74 4.57
CA LEU A 82 -18.74 8.65 3.38
C LEU A 82 -19.93 7.70 3.66
N ASN A 83 -21.10 8.27 3.91
CA ASN A 83 -22.34 7.52 4.12
C ASN A 83 -23.08 7.34 2.80
N LEU A 84 -23.29 6.09 2.38
CA LEU A 84 -24.00 5.75 1.15
C LEU A 84 -25.49 5.46 1.37
N LYS A 85 -25.97 5.53 2.62
CA LYS A 85 -27.38 5.35 2.92
C LYS A 85 -28.20 6.42 2.20
N ASP A 86 -29.34 6.03 1.63
CA ASP A 86 -30.27 6.93 0.93
C ASP A 86 -29.62 7.69 -0.25
N SER A 87 -28.53 7.16 -0.81
CA SER A 87 -27.78 7.73 -1.94
C SER A 87 -27.97 6.93 -3.22
N ILE A 88 -27.91 7.60 -4.38
CA ILE A 88 -27.85 6.96 -5.70
C ILE A 88 -26.38 6.82 -6.12
N LEU A 89 -25.95 5.59 -6.41
CA LEU A 89 -24.60 5.29 -6.89
C LEU A 89 -24.60 5.15 -8.40
N ILE A 90 -23.84 6.01 -9.08
CA ILE A 90 -23.61 5.93 -10.53
C ILE A 90 -22.18 5.45 -10.75
N PHE A 91 -22.03 4.29 -11.39
CA PHE A 91 -20.73 3.78 -11.79
C PHE A 91 -20.45 4.19 -13.23
N ASP A 92 -19.63 5.22 -13.39
CA ASP A 92 -19.09 5.58 -14.70
C ASP A 92 -18.10 4.52 -15.17
N GLU A 93 -18.12 4.14 -16.45
CA GLU A 93 -17.25 3.10 -17.01
C GLU A 93 -17.19 1.78 -16.20
N ALA A 94 -18.35 1.29 -15.78
CA ALA A 94 -18.49 0.15 -14.85
C ALA A 94 -17.72 -1.13 -15.23
N HIS A 95 -17.26 -1.27 -16.48
CA HIS A 95 -16.35 -2.35 -16.89
C HIS A 95 -15.03 -2.36 -16.11
N ASN A 96 -14.57 -1.20 -15.60
CA ASN A 96 -13.34 -1.06 -14.82
C ASN A 96 -13.48 -1.53 -13.35
N ILE A 97 -14.70 -1.74 -12.85
CA ILE A 97 -14.92 -2.06 -11.44
C ILE A 97 -14.25 -3.38 -11.04
N VAL A 98 -14.26 -4.36 -11.95
CA VAL A 98 -13.68 -5.68 -11.73
C VAL A 98 -12.17 -5.58 -11.53
N ASP A 99 -11.49 -4.76 -12.33
CA ASP A 99 -10.04 -4.58 -12.23
C ASP A 99 -9.66 -3.74 -11.01
N CYS A 100 -10.51 -2.78 -10.60
CA CYS A 100 -10.33 -2.09 -9.33
C CYS A 100 -10.44 -3.04 -8.13
N VAL A 101 -11.47 -3.89 -8.09
CA VAL A 101 -11.63 -4.93 -7.05
C VAL A 101 -10.40 -5.85 -7.03
N LYS A 102 -9.95 -6.34 -8.19
CA LYS A 102 -8.72 -7.14 -8.28
C LYS A 102 -7.51 -6.38 -7.74
N GLY A 103 -7.31 -5.12 -8.11
CA GLY A 103 -6.18 -4.31 -7.64
C GLY A 103 -6.22 -4.03 -6.13
N ILE A 104 -7.41 -3.98 -5.54
CA ILE A 104 -7.61 -3.77 -4.10
C ILE A 104 -7.34 -5.05 -3.30
N PHE A 105 -7.84 -6.19 -3.77
CA PHE A 105 -7.86 -7.43 -2.98
C PHE A 105 -6.78 -8.44 -3.40
N ASN A 106 -6.16 -8.29 -4.57
CA ASN A 106 -5.07 -9.16 -4.98
C ASN A 106 -3.73 -8.51 -4.62
N GLN A 107 -2.91 -9.30 -3.94
CA GLN A 107 -1.53 -8.95 -3.68
C GLN A 107 -0.65 -10.08 -4.22
N SER A 108 0.41 -9.73 -4.93
CA SER A 108 1.36 -10.68 -5.50
C SER A 108 2.78 -10.34 -5.08
N ILE A 109 3.57 -11.39 -4.88
CA ILE A 109 5.01 -11.31 -4.68
C ILE A 109 5.68 -12.26 -5.68
N SER A 110 6.86 -11.89 -6.19
CA SER A 110 7.59 -12.70 -7.17
C SER A 110 8.91 -13.22 -6.63
N LEU A 111 9.38 -14.35 -7.18
CA LEU A 111 10.68 -14.93 -6.84
C LEU A 111 11.84 -13.94 -7.06
N ILE A 112 11.75 -13.10 -8.10
CA ILE A 112 12.74 -12.07 -8.41
C ILE A 112 12.77 -11.00 -7.31
N GLN A 113 11.59 -10.58 -6.81
CA GLN A 113 11.48 -9.66 -5.67
C GLN A 113 12.14 -10.24 -4.43
N ILE A 114 11.78 -11.47 -4.06
CA ILE A 114 12.30 -12.17 -2.88
C ILE A 114 13.82 -12.32 -2.97
N THR A 115 14.33 -12.82 -4.09
CA THR A 115 15.77 -13.05 -4.30
C THR A 115 16.56 -11.75 -4.24
N SER A 116 16.06 -10.69 -4.87
CA SER A 116 16.73 -9.38 -4.84
C SER A 116 16.77 -8.80 -3.42
N LEU A 117 15.65 -8.85 -2.69
CA LEU A 117 15.56 -8.34 -1.33
C LEU A 117 16.39 -9.18 -0.35
N SER A 118 16.46 -10.51 -0.54
CA SER A 118 17.31 -11.41 0.25
C SER A 118 18.78 -11.01 0.13
N SER A 119 19.26 -10.83 -1.10
CA SER A 119 20.64 -10.41 -1.37
C SER A 119 20.95 -9.03 -0.78
N GLN A 120 20.09 -8.04 -1.01
CA GLN A 120 20.28 -6.67 -0.49
C GLN A 120 20.32 -6.64 1.05
N THR A 121 19.42 -7.39 1.69
CA THR A 121 19.33 -7.43 3.16
C THR A 121 20.54 -8.14 3.76
N ALA A 122 21.00 -9.24 3.16
CA ALA A 122 22.20 -9.96 3.59
C ALA A 122 23.46 -9.09 3.48
N ILE A 123 23.66 -8.39 2.35
CA ILE A 123 24.81 -7.49 2.16
C ILE A 123 24.79 -6.37 3.21
N TYR A 124 23.62 -5.76 3.43
CA TYR A 124 23.48 -4.72 4.44
C TYR A 124 23.77 -5.26 5.86
N PHE A 125 23.23 -6.43 6.19
CA PHE A 125 23.44 -7.05 7.49
C PHE A 125 24.93 -7.32 7.74
N GLU A 126 25.62 -7.98 6.81
CA GLU A 126 27.04 -8.31 6.96
C GLU A 126 27.92 -7.07 7.14
N LYS A 127 27.62 -6.00 6.41
CA LYS A 127 28.38 -4.73 6.48
C LYS A 127 28.22 -4.01 7.82
N PHE A 128 27.07 -4.15 8.49
CA PHE A 128 26.74 -3.33 9.67
C PHE A 128 26.43 -4.14 10.93
N LYS A 129 26.51 -5.48 10.90
CA LYS A 129 26.11 -6.36 12.03
C LYS A 129 26.73 -5.94 13.35
N LEU A 130 28.02 -5.59 13.37
CA LEU A 130 28.74 -5.19 14.59
C LEU A 130 28.26 -3.85 15.19
N ARG A 131 27.53 -3.03 14.43
CA ARG A 131 27.02 -1.72 14.88
C ARG A 131 25.58 -1.76 15.38
N PHE A 132 24.88 -2.87 15.17
CA PHE A 132 23.49 -2.99 15.58
C PHE A 132 23.36 -3.34 17.06
N LYS A 133 22.28 -2.83 17.69
CA LYS A 133 21.81 -3.38 18.96
C LYS A 133 21.40 -4.83 18.75
N GLY A 134 21.56 -5.68 19.77
CA GLY A 134 21.24 -7.12 19.68
C GLY A 134 19.81 -7.40 19.18
N SER A 135 18.82 -6.63 19.63
CA SER A 135 17.43 -6.74 19.14
C SER A 135 17.30 -6.48 17.64
N ASN A 136 17.99 -5.46 17.12
CA ASN A 136 17.97 -5.15 15.68
C ASN A 136 18.67 -6.24 14.87
N GLN A 137 19.74 -6.85 15.40
CA GLN A 137 20.40 -7.97 14.74
C GLN A 137 19.43 -9.15 14.60
N VAL A 138 18.76 -9.53 15.69
CA VAL A 138 17.79 -10.63 15.68
C VAL A 138 16.65 -10.38 14.69
N ASN A 139 16.09 -9.16 14.66
CA ASN A 139 15.03 -8.82 13.71
C ASN A 139 15.51 -8.89 12.26
N ILE A 140 16.69 -8.36 11.95
CA ILE A 140 17.23 -8.41 10.58
C ILE A 140 17.58 -9.84 10.18
N GLN A 141 18.15 -10.64 11.08
CA GLN A 141 18.41 -12.06 10.83
C GLN A 141 17.12 -12.84 10.58
N THR A 142 16.07 -12.56 11.36
CA THR A 142 14.76 -13.20 11.17
C THR A 142 14.17 -12.81 9.81
N ILE A 143 14.30 -11.55 9.38
CA ILE A 143 13.91 -11.11 8.04
C ILE A 143 14.66 -11.89 6.95
N ILE A 144 15.98 -12.05 7.08
CA ILE A 144 16.79 -12.83 6.13
C ILE A 144 16.27 -14.28 6.05
N VAL A 145 16.05 -14.93 7.20
CA VAL A 145 15.53 -16.30 7.27
C VAL A 145 14.15 -16.40 6.61
N VAL A 146 13.26 -15.43 6.81
CA VAL A 146 11.94 -15.39 6.15
C VAL A 146 12.10 -15.31 4.63
N LEU A 147 12.98 -14.43 4.14
CA LEU A 147 13.22 -14.29 2.69
C LEU A 147 13.82 -15.56 2.08
N GLU A 148 14.75 -16.21 2.76
CA GLU A 148 15.34 -17.48 2.34
C GLU A 148 14.32 -18.61 2.28
N ARG A 149 13.47 -18.73 3.31
CA ARG A 149 12.37 -19.70 3.37
C ARG A 149 11.38 -19.49 2.23
N LEU A 150 10.99 -18.25 1.96
CA LEU A 150 10.15 -17.91 0.80
C LEU A 150 10.82 -18.24 -0.53
N ASN A 151 12.13 -18.01 -0.65
CA ASN A 151 12.88 -18.33 -1.85
C ASN A 151 12.90 -19.85 -2.10
N VAL A 152 13.21 -20.65 -1.08
CA VAL A 152 13.15 -22.12 -1.15
C VAL A 152 11.76 -22.60 -1.51
N PHE A 153 10.73 -22.08 -0.85
CA PHE A 153 9.33 -22.39 -1.14
C PHE A 153 8.99 -22.11 -2.61
N CYS A 154 9.25 -20.89 -3.11
CA CYS A 154 8.93 -20.53 -4.50
C CYS A 154 9.70 -21.39 -5.52
N ASN A 155 10.95 -21.77 -5.24
CA ASN A 155 11.74 -22.62 -6.13
C ASN A 155 11.21 -24.06 -6.24
N GLN A 156 10.40 -24.53 -5.29
CA GLN A 156 9.74 -25.83 -5.39
C GLN A 156 8.61 -25.85 -6.45
N PHE A 157 8.14 -24.67 -6.89
CA PHE A 157 6.98 -24.53 -7.78
C PHE A 157 7.33 -23.94 -9.16
N GLN A 158 8.51 -24.27 -9.71
CA GLN A 158 8.92 -23.84 -11.06
C GLN A 158 8.19 -24.54 -12.23
N SER A 159 7.14 -25.32 -11.94
CA SER A 159 6.36 -25.99 -12.98
C SER A 159 5.33 -25.02 -13.60
N PRO A 160 4.98 -25.16 -14.90
CA PRO A 160 3.96 -24.33 -15.53
C PRO A 160 2.53 -24.58 -14.98
N LYS A 161 2.34 -25.56 -14.10
CA LYS A 161 1.04 -25.85 -13.51
C LYS A 161 0.74 -24.87 -12.39
N THR A 162 -0.41 -24.20 -12.49
CA THR A 162 -0.95 -23.38 -11.40
C THR A 162 -1.38 -24.30 -10.26
N LYS A 163 -0.93 -24.00 -9.03
CA LYS A 163 -1.35 -24.69 -7.81
C LYS A 163 -2.08 -23.71 -6.91
N ILE A 164 -3.23 -24.12 -6.39
CA ILE A 164 -3.98 -23.37 -5.38
C ILE A 164 -3.74 -24.06 -4.03
N ILE A 165 -3.30 -23.31 -3.04
CA ILE A 165 -3.09 -23.81 -1.66
C ILE A 165 -3.83 -22.93 -0.66
N SER A 166 -4.13 -23.50 0.50
CA SER A 166 -4.66 -22.71 1.63
C SER A 166 -3.56 -21.87 2.29
N VAL A 167 -3.97 -20.85 3.05
CA VAL A 167 -3.06 -20.08 3.90
C VAL A 167 -2.29 -20.98 4.87
N SER A 168 -2.97 -21.93 5.53
CA SER A 168 -2.34 -22.86 6.46
C SER A 168 -1.31 -23.76 5.77
N GLU A 169 -1.63 -24.29 4.58
CA GLU A 169 -0.69 -25.08 3.78
C GLU A 169 0.53 -24.22 3.36
N PHE A 170 0.33 -22.94 3.03
CA PHE A 170 1.43 -22.03 2.72
C PHE A 170 2.37 -21.83 3.92
N PHE A 171 1.86 -21.53 5.12
CA PHE A 171 2.71 -21.33 6.31
C PHE A 171 3.49 -22.59 6.68
N HIS A 172 2.85 -23.76 6.58
CA HIS A 172 3.49 -25.04 6.81
C HIS A 172 4.60 -25.34 5.78
N LEU A 173 4.28 -25.25 4.48
CA LEU A 173 5.24 -25.56 3.40
C LEU A 173 6.40 -24.56 3.31
N SER A 174 6.15 -23.29 3.62
CA SER A 174 7.19 -22.24 3.69
C SER A 174 7.97 -22.26 5.01
N ASN A 175 7.57 -23.10 5.98
CA ASN A 175 8.14 -23.16 7.32
C ASN A 175 8.14 -21.77 8.01
N LEU A 176 7.07 -20.99 7.83
CA LEU A 176 6.91 -19.67 8.44
C LEU A 176 6.05 -19.69 9.71
N GLU A 177 5.68 -20.88 10.18
CA GLU A 177 4.97 -21.07 11.44
C GLU A 177 5.76 -20.45 12.61
N GLY A 178 5.08 -19.67 13.44
CA GLY A 178 5.69 -19.01 14.61
C GLY A 178 6.46 -17.72 14.32
N VAL A 179 6.60 -17.30 13.07
CA VAL A 179 7.16 -15.98 12.74
C VAL A 179 6.15 -14.89 13.09
N ASN A 180 6.53 -13.94 13.94
CA ASN A 180 5.71 -12.76 14.21
C ASN A 180 5.87 -11.72 13.09
N VAL A 181 5.08 -11.89 12.01
CA VAL A 181 5.12 -11.04 10.82
C VAL A 181 4.81 -9.57 11.16
N TYR A 182 3.88 -9.32 12.08
CA TYR A 182 3.47 -7.97 12.48
C TYR A 182 4.63 -7.18 13.12
N GLU A 183 5.37 -7.80 14.06
CA GLU A 183 6.52 -7.17 14.69
C GLU A 183 7.65 -6.88 13.68
N LEU A 184 7.89 -7.78 12.74
CA LEU A 184 8.87 -7.57 11.68
C LEU A 184 8.46 -6.46 10.72
N GLN A 185 7.19 -6.40 10.32
CA GLN A 185 6.65 -5.31 9.50
C GLN A 185 6.84 -3.96 10.19
N ARG A 186 6.42 -3.86 11.46
CA ARG A 186 6.59 -2.64 12.26
C ARG A 186 8.06 -2.25 12.41
N PHE A 187 8.95 -3.23 12.61
CA PHE A 187 10.38 -2.98 12.66
C PHE A 187 10.93 -2.42 11.33
N ILE A 188 10.53 -2.97 10.18
CA ILE A 188 10.95 -2.48 8.85
C ILE A 188 10.58 -1.01 8.68
N GLU A 189 9.36 -0.63 9.06
CA GLU A 189 8.84 0.73 8.97
C GLU A 189 9.60 1.70 9.88
N ILE A 190 9.71 1.38 11.18
CA ILE A 190 10.35 2.25 12.18
C ILE A 190 11.86 2.35 11.93
N PHE A 191 12.52 1.23 11.63
CA PHE A 191 13.96 1.22 11.36
C PHE A 191 14.28 1.84 10.00
N GLY A 192 13.29 1.98 9.11
CA GLY A 192 13.47 2.45 7.74
C GLY A 192 14.38 1.53 6.92
N LEU A 193 14.24 0.21 7.10
CA LEU A 193 15.15 -0.78 6.52
C LEU A 193 15.14 -0.73 4.99
N ASP A 194 13.98 -0.52 4.37
CA ASP A 194 13.85 -0.36 2.92
C ASP A 194 14.83 0.66 2.34
N LYS A 195 14.87 1.86 2.93
CA LYS A 195 15.74 2.94 2.46
C LYS A 195 17.23 2.61 2.62
N LYS A 196 17.55 1.79 3.62
CA LYS A 196 18.92 1.38 3.95
C LYS A 196 19.45 0.31 3.00
N ILE A 197 18.61 -0.65 2.60
CA ILE A 197 19.03 -1.77 1.76
C ILE A 197 19.00 -1.46 0.25
N GLN A 198 18.16 -0.51 -0.19
CA GLN A 198 17.99 -0.17 -1.61
C GLN A 198 19.32 0.11 -2.34
N SER A 199 20.26 0.79 -1.67
CA SER A 199 21.55 1.13 -2.28
C SER A 199 22.43 -0.08 -2.61
N TYR A 200 22.11 -1.26 -2.06
CA TYR A 200 22.82 -2.53 -2.26
C TYR A 200 22.21 -3.39 -3.39
N GLY A 201 21.21 -2.89 -4.11
CA GLY A 201 20.66 -3.57 -5.29
C GLY A 201 21.54 -3.42 -6.54
N ASN A 202 21.44 -4.38 -7.47
CA ASN A 202 22.04 -4.29 -8.81
C ASN A 202 21.53 -3.05 -9.57
N LEU A 203 22.27 -2.59 -10.58
CA LEU A 203 21.95 -1.36 -11.33
C LEU A 203 20.49 -1.28 -11.80
N ASP A 204 19.92 -2.39 -12.28
CA ASP A 204 18.53 -2.48 -12.76
C ASP A 204 17.47 -2.55 -11.64
N ASN A 205 17.87 -2.93 -10.41
CA ASN A 205 16.97 -3.25 -9.29
C ASN A 205 17.14 -2.34 -8.07
N LYS A 206 18.02 -1.34 -8.14
CA LYS A 206 18.49 -0.51 -7.01
C LYS A 206 17.37 0.23 -6.24
N ARG A 207 16.16 0.30 -6.78
CA ARG A 207 14.98 0.90 -6.11
C ARG A 207 13.66 0.19 -6.40
N LYS A 208 13.70 -0.98 -7.04
CA LYS A 208 12.50 -1.60 -7.61
C LYS A 208 11.63 -2.28 -6.55
N TYR A 209 12.25 -2.86 -5.53
CA TYR A 209 11.56 -3.72 -4.57
C TYR A 209 11.72 -3.21 -3.13
N ARG A 210 10.73 -3.53 -2.29
CA ARG A 210 10.67 -3.13 -0.88
C ARG A 210 10.31 -4.33 -0.02
N LEU A 211 10.97 -4.49 1.13
CA LEU A 211 10.60 -5.44 2.17
C LEU A 211 9.17 -5.21 2.64
N THR A 212 8.76 -3.94 2.75
CA THR A 212 7.37 -3.60 3.12
C THR A 212 6.36 -4.34 2.24
N SER A 213 6.60 -4.45 0.93
CA SER A 213 5.70 -5.16 0.02
C SER A 213 5.55 -6.66 0.35
N ILE A 214 6.66 -7.33 0.71
CA ILE A 214 6.64 -8.75 1.11
C ILE A 214 5.95 -8.91 2.47
N PHE A 215 6.27 -8.07 3.44
CA PHE A 215 5.72 -8.20 4.78
C PHE A 215 4.24 -7.78 4.87
N THR A 216 3.80 -6.81 4.06
CA THR A 216 2.37 -6.52 3.90
C THR A 216 1.63 -7.70 3.28
N PHE A 217 2.24 -8.41 2.32
CA PHE A 217 1.68 -9.66 1.78
C PHE A 217 1.57 -10.74 2.84
N LEU A 218 2.63 -10.99 3.60
CA LEU A 218 2.56 -11.98 4.68
C LEU A 218 1.53 -11.60 5.75
N SER A 219 1.41 -10.31 6.10
CA SER A 219 0.40 -9.83 7.05
C SER A 219 -1.03 -9.98 6.52
N SER A 220 -1.26 -9.79 5.22
CA SER A 220 -2.60 -9.99 4.64
C SER A 220 -3.06 -11.46 4.71
N LEU A 221 -2.12 -12.40 4.76
CA LEU A 221 -2.40 -13.83 4.98
C LEU A 221 -2.71 -14.16 6.46
N THR A 222 -2.36 -13.28 7.40
CA THR A 222 -2.62 -13.51 8.84
C THR A 222 -3.99 -13.04 9.30
N ASN A 223 -4.78 -12.43 8.41
CA ASN A 223 -6.17 -12.09 8.71
C ASN A 223 -7.05 -13.36 8.72
N ASP A 224 -7.92 -13.47 9.72
CA ASP A 224 -8.76 -14.63 10.09
C ASP A 224 -9.78 -15.12 9.03
N ASP A 225 -9.66 -14.69 7.77
CA ASP A 225 -10.55 -15.15 6.72
C ASP A 225 -10.20 -16.60 6.34
N SER A 226 -10.93 -17.53 6.94
CA SER A 226 -10.94 -18.99 6.68
C SER A 226 -10.99 -19.41 5.20
N ASN A 227 -11.19 -18.48 4.27
CA ASN A 227 -11.30 -18.70 2.84
C ASN A 227 -10.11 -18.17 2.01
N GLY A 228 -9.05 -17.65 2.65
CA GLY A 228 -7.85 -17.20 1.94
C GLY A 228 -7.23 -18.34 1.10
N LYS A 229 -7.07 -18.10 -0.20
CA LYS A 229 -6.40 -19.03 -1.12
C LYS A 229 -5.21 -18.34 -1.76
N LEU A 230 -4.07 -19.03 -1.79
CA LEU A 230 -2.91 -18.58 -2.53
C LEU A 230 -2.86 -19.31 -3.88
N MET A 231 -2.65 -18.53 -4.93
CA MET A 231 -2.39 -19.03 -6.27
C MET A 231 -0.90 -18.98 -6.55
N LEU A 232 -0.27 -20.14 -6.70
CA LEU A 232 1.11 -20.28 -7.14
C LEU A 232 1.11 -20.54 -8.64
N TYR A 233 1.79 -19.69 -9.38
CA TYR A 233 1.89 -19.80 -10.83
C TYR A 233 3.31 -19.42 -11.30
N PHE A 234 3.72 -20.04 -12.40
CA PHE A 234 4.98 -19.72 -13.07
C PHE A 234 4.66 -18.90 -14.31
N GLU A 235 4.94 -17.59 -14.26
CA GLU A 235 5.07 -16.78 -15.48
C GLU A 235 6.41 -17.16 -16.11
N GLY A 236 6.37 -17.82 -17.26
CA GLY A 236 7.58 -18.12 -18.03
C GLY A 236 8.42 -16.88 -18.28
N ILE A 237 9.69 -17.06 -18.67
CA ILE A 237 10.53 -15.96 -19.13
C ILE A 237 9.77 -15.30 -20.29
N CYS A 238 9.26 -14.09 -20.05
CA CYS A 238 8.60 -13.30 -21.06
C CYS A 238 9.69 -12.93 -22.08
N GLU A 239 9.91 -13.76 -23.09
CA GLU A 239 10.55 -13.31 -24.32
C GLU A 239 9.71 -12.15 -24.81
N GLN A 240 10.24 -10.94 -24.66
CA GLN A 240 9.66 -9.75 -25.23
C GLN A 240 9.41 -10.06 -26.71
N ARG A 241 8.15 -10.27 -27.09
CA ARG A 241 7.76 -10.28 -28.49
C ARG A 241 8.13 -8.91 -29.03
N ILE A 242 9.26 -8.85 -29.72
CA ILE A 242 9.63 -7.74 -30.57
C ILE A 242 8.42 -7.53 -31.49
N PRO A 243 7.78 -6.35 -31.50
CA PRO A 243 6.68 -6.11 -32.42
C PRO A 243 7.21 -6.29 -33.83
N HIS A 244 6.67 -7.29 -34.55
CA HIS A 244 6.88 -7.40 -35.98
C HIS A 244 6.46 -6.06 -36.61
N PRO A 245 7.30 -5.43 -37.45
CA PRO A 245 6.89 -4.25 -38.18
C PRO A 245 5.76 -4.69 -39.11
N LEU A 246 4.57 -4.13 -38.88
CA LEU A 246 3.45 -4.25 -39.81
C LEU A 246 3.93 -3.70 -41.16
N ARG A 247 3.90 -4.56 -42.18
CA ARG A 247 3.96 -4.17 -43.59
C ARG A 247 2.62 -3.60 -44.02
#